data_AF-A0A6B3GSC2-F1
#
_entry.id   AF-A0A6B3GSC2-F1
#
_cell.length_a   1.000
_cell.length_b   1.000
_cell.length_c   1.000
_cell.angle_alpha   90.00
_cell.angle_beta   90.00
_cell.angle_gamma   90.00
#
_symmetry.space_group_name_H-M   'P 1'
#
loop_
_entity.id
_entity.type
_entity.pdbx_description
1 polymer ?
#
loop_
_entity_poly.entity_id
_entity_poly.type
_entity_poly.pdbx_seq_one_letter_code
_entity_poly.pdbx_strand_id
1 'polypeptide(L)'
;EPDAVVGHSQGEIAAAVVAGRLSVEDGARVVALRSRALLRLAGQGAMASVALDVAEVEGMLPASVTVAAVNAPGQVVVSGPPD
;
A
#
# COMPACT_ATOMS: atom_id res chain seq x y z
N GLU A 1 -6.78 25.76 -1.94
CA GLU A 1 -6.84 24.30 -1.74
C GLU A 1 -6.46 23.61 -3.05
N PRO A 2 -5.94 22.38 -3.02
CA PRO A 2 -5.58 21.65 -4.24
C PRO A 2 -6.81 21.29 -5.07
N ASP A 3 -6.70 21.31 -6.40
CA ASP A 3 -7.78 20.91 -7.31
C ASP A 3 -8.09 19.40 -7.22
N ALA A 4 -7.09 18.58 -6.88
CA ALA A 4 -7.23 17.15 -6.63
C ALA A 4 -6.14 16.65 -5.67
N VAL A 5 -6.44 15.56 -4.95
CA VAL A 5 -5.49 14.88 -4.05
C VAL A 5 -5.59 13.38 -4.27
N VAL A 6 -4.46 12.70 -4.39
CA VAL A 6 -4.38 11.24 -4.50
C VAL A 6 -3.42 10.73 -3.42
N GLY A 7 -3.84 9.71 -2.69
CA GLY A 7 -2.99 8.97 -1.76
C GLY A 7 -2.77 7.56 -2.28
N HIS A 8 -1.65 6.95 -1.91
CA HIS A 8 -1.34 5.56 -2.24
C HIS A 8 -1.13 4.77 -0.96
N SER A 9 -1.82 3.63 -0.82
CA SER A 9 -1.78 2.80 0.39
C SER A 9 -2.09 3.65 1.65
N GLN A 10 -1.21 3.67 2.65
CA GLN A 10 -1.40 4.49 3.86
C GLN A 10 -1.52 6.00 3.57
N GLY A 11 -0.99 6.46 2.43
CA GLY A 11 -1.11 7.86 2.00
C GLY A 11 -2.54 8.33 1.75
N GLU A 12 -3.50 7.42 1.51
CA GLU A 12 -4.93 7.78 1.36
C GLU A 12 -5.50 8.46 2.61
N ILE A 13 -4.98 8.13 3.79
CA ILE A 13 -5.42 8.76 5.04
C ILE A 13 -5.03 10.25 5.04
N ALA A 14 -3.79 10.57 4.64
CA ALA A 14 -3.35 11.95 4.52
C ALA A 14 -4.11 12.69 3.40
N ALA A 15 -4.37 12.01 2.28
CA ALA A 15 -5.18 12.57 1.19
C ALA A 15 -6.60 12.93 1.67
N ALA A 16 -7.22 12.07 2.47
CA ALA A 16 -8.54 12.34 3.06
C ALA A 16 -8.52 13.54 4.03
N VAL A 17 -7.43 13.75 4.77
CA VAL A 17 -7.26 14.93 5.62
C VAL A 17 -7.15 16.20 4.77
N VAL A 18 -6.30 16.21 3.76
CA VAL A 18 -6.12 17.37 2.86
C VAL A 18 -7.41 17.68 2.09
N ALA A 19 -8.18 16.66 1.71
CA ALA A 19 -9.47 16.81 1.04
C ALA A 19 -10.63 17.19 1.99
N GLY A 20 -10.34 17.46 3.27
CA GLY A 20 -11.32 17.86 4.28
C GLY A 20 -12.31 16.77 4.70
N ARG A 21 -12.02 15.50 4.40
CA ARG A 21 -12.89 14.34 4.74
C ARG A 21 -12.61 13.79 6.13
N LEU A 22 -11.39 14.00 6.63
CA LEU A 22 -11.00 13.71 8.00
C LEU A 22 -10.40 14.97 8.62
N SER A 23 -10.64 15.17 9.92
CA SER A 23 -9.81 16.10 10.68
C SER A 23 -8.39 15.56 10.79
N VAL A 24 -7.42 16.42 11.10
CA VAL A 24 -6.04 15.99 11.38
C VAL A 24 -6.00 14.99 12.53
N GLU A 25 -6.81 15.22 13.57
CA GLU A 25 -6.92 14.33 14.74
C GLU A 25 -7.45 12.95 14.36
N ASP A 26 -8.53 12.89 13.56
CA ASP A 26 -9.08 11.63 13.10
C ASP A 26 -8.12 10.89 12.16
N GLY A 27 -7.46 11.61 11.24
CA GLY A 27 -6.43 11.03 10.38
C GLY A 27 -5.29 10.40 11.18
N ALA A 28 -4.79 11.12 12.20
CA ALA A 28 -3.76 10.60 13.10
C ALA A 28 -4.25 9.37 13.89
N ARG A 29 -5.51 9.37 14.35
CA ARG A 29 -6.12 8.23 15.04
C ARG A 29 -6.22 7.00 14.14
N VAL A 30 -6.62 7.18 12.87
CA VAL A 30 -6.68 6.09 11.88
C VAL A 30 -5.27 5.51 11.65
N VAL A 31 -4.26 6.36 11.48
CA VAL A 31 -2.85 5.92 11.35
C VAL A 31 -2.42 5.10 12.57
N ALA A 32 -2.63 5.61 13.79
CA ALA A 32 -2.22 4.93 15.01
C ALA A 32 -2.92 3.57 15.20
N LEU A 33 -4.22 3.50 14.94
CA LEU A 33 -5.00 2.27 15.04
C LEU A 33 -4.59 1.24 13.97
N ARG A 34 -4.36 1.69 12.73
CA ARG A 34 -3.88 0.82 11.64
C ARG A 34 -2.50 0.26 11.96
N SER A 35 -1.56 1.09 12.43
CA SER A 35 -0.23 0.63 12.84
C SER A 35 -0.31 -0.43 13.93
N ARG A 36 -1.14 -0.22 14.97
CA ARG A 36 -1.39 -1.22 16.02
C ARG A 36 -2.02 -2.51 15.48
N ALA A 37 -2.93 -2.40 14.52
CA ALA A 37 -3.54 -3.58 13.92
C ALA A 37 -2.52 -4.40 13.13
N LEU A 38 -1.66 -3.74 12.35
CA LEU A 38 -0.62 -4.39 11.54
C LEU A 38 0.46 -5.09 12.37
N LEU A 39 0.74 -4.64 13.60
CA LEU A 39 1.66 -5.34 14.50
C LEU A 39 1.27 -6.81 14.74
N ARG A 40 -0.03 -7.14 14.69
CA ARG A 40 -0.50 -8.53 14.85
C ARG A 40 -0.21 -9.41 13.65
N LEU A 41 0.11 -8.81 12.50
CA LEU A 41 0.44 -9.48 11.25
C LEU A 41 1.94 -9.47 10.95
N ALA A 42 2.76 -8.86 11.82
CA ALA A 42 4.19 -8.73 11.62
C ALA A 42 4.85 -10.11 11.50
N GLY A 43 5.68 -10.29 10.47
CA GLY A 43 6.37 -11.55 10.18
C GLY A 43 5.50 -12.62 9.50
N GLN A 44 4.21 -12.37 9.26
CA GLN A 44 3.32 -13.32 8.58
C GLN A 44 3.30 -13.15 7.04
N GLY A 45 3.99 -12.14 6.53
CA GLY A 45 4.11 -11.88 5.10
C GLY A 45 5.26 -10.92 4.79
N ALA A 46 5.62 -10.86 3.53
CA ALA A 46 6.65 -9.99 3.00
C ALA A 46 6.15 -9.26 1.74
N MET A 47 6.86 -8.19 1.39
CA MET A 47 6.67 -7.47 0.13
C MET A 47 8.03 -7.27 -0.54
N ALA A 48 8.06 -7.33 -1.87
CA ALA A 48 9.27 -7.10 -2.65
C ALA A 48 8.98 -6.18 -3.84
N SER A 49 9.93 -5.31 -4.17
CA SER A 49 9.88 -4.49 -5.38
C SER A 49 10.52 -5.26 -6.54
N VAL A 50 9.83 -5.30 -7.67
CA VAL A 50 10.24 -5.95 -8.90
C VAL A 50 10.35 -4.89 -10.00
N ALA A 51 11.50 -4.86 -10.67
CA ALA A 51 11.81 -3.90 -11.72
C ALA A 51 11.34 -4.39 -13.11
N LEU A 52 10.05 -4.74 -13.22
CA LEU A 52 9.39 -5.26 -14.42
C LEU A 52 7.98 -4.68 -14.55
N ASP A 53 7.38 -4.80 -15.73
CA ASP A 53 5.99 -4.43 -15.95
C ASP A 53 5.03 -5.45 -15.33
N VAL A 54 3.84 -5.00 -14.95
CA VAL A 54 2.83 -5.84 -14.26
C VAL A 54 2.47 -7.10 -15.04
N ALA A 55 2.36 -7.01 -16.37
CA ALA A 55 2.03 -8.14 -17.22
C ALA A 55 3.13 -9.23 -17.21
N GLU A 56 4.41 -8.82 -17.11
CA GLU A 56 5.53 -9.75 -17.00
C GLU A 56 5.54 -10.38 -15.61
N VAL A 57 5.35 -9.57 -14.56
CA VAL A 57 5.30 -10.04 -13.18
C VAL A 57 4.20 -11.09 -13.01
N GLU A 58 2.97 -10.80 -13.45
CA GLU A 58 1.82 -11.71 -13.32
C GLU A 58 2.07 -13.08 -13.96
N GLY A 59 2.81 -13.14 -15.07
CA GLY A 59 3.18 -14.40 -15.73
C GLY A 59 4.21 -15.24 -14.97
N MET A 60 4.87 -14.66 -13.96
CA MET A 60 5.97 -15.28 -13.21
C MET A 60 5.60 -15.62 -11.75
N LEU A 61 4.47 -15.11 -11.24
CA LEU A 61 4.13 -15.28 -9.83
C LEU A 61 3.70 -16.72 -9.50
N PRO A 62 4.23 -17.31 -8.42
CA PRO A 62 3.62 -18.51 -7.84
C PRO A 62 2.25 -18.17 -7.24
N ALA A 63 1.39 -19.17 -7.06
CA ALA A 63 0.02 -18.97 -6.55
C ALA A 63 -0.06 -18.33 -5.15
N SER A 64 1.02 -18.37 -4.36
CA SER A 64 1.10 -17.77 -3.02
C SER A 64 1.46 -16.28 -3.02
N VAL A 65 1.85 -15.71 -4.16
CA VAL A 65 2.30 -14.32 -4.28
C VAL A 65 1.36 -13.58 -5.23
N THR A 66 1.02 -12.34 -4.89
CA THR A 66 0.17 -11.48 -5.71
C THR A 66 0.84 -10.14 -5.98
N VAL A 67 0.40 -9.44 -7.03
CA VAL A 67 0.72 -8.04 -7.25
C VAL A 67 0.03 -7.20 -6.17
N ALA A 68 0.80 -6.47 -5.39
CA ALA A 68 0.33 -5.63 -4.30
C ALA A 68 0.18 -4.15 -4.71
N ALA A 69 1.04 -3.67 -5.61
CA ALA A 69 0.96 -2.33 -6.16
C ALA A 69 1.66 -2.25 -7.52
N VAL A 70 1.16 -1.38 -8.41
CA VAL A 70 1.84 -0.96 -9.64
C VAL A 70 2.18 0.51 -9.45
N ASN A 71 3.43 0.79 -9.05
CA ASN A 71 3.85 2.15 -8.70
C ASN A 71 4.15 2.99 -9.95
N ALA A 72 4.68 2.35 -10.99
CA ALA A 72 4.99 2.94 -12.29
C ALA A 72 5.21 1.82 -13.33
N PRO A 73 5.29 2.15 -14.64
CA PRO A 73 5.86 1.24 -15.62
C PRO A 73 7.26 0.76 -15.15
N GLY A 74 7.50 -0.55 -15.22
CA GLY A 74 8.72 -1.19 -14.72
C GLY A 74 8.90 -1.17 -13.20
N GLN A 75 7.89 -0.79 -12.40
CA GLN A 75 7.99 -0.72 -10.94
C GLN A 75 6.75 -1.30 -10.25
N VAL A 76 6.82 -2.59 -9.95
CA VAL A 76 5.73 -3.35 -9.32
C VAL A 76 6.16 -3.81 -7.93
N VAL A 77 5.22 -3.82 -6.98
CA VAL A 77 5.41 -4.46 -5.67
C VAL A 77 4.58 -5.73 -5.64
N VAL A 78 5.19 -6.82 -5.20
CA VAL A 78 4.52 -8.11 -4.97
C VAL A 78 4.45 -8.39 -3.47
N SER A 79 3.47 -9.17 -3.04
CA SER A 79 3.31 -9.57 -1.64
C SER A 79 2.87 -11.02 -1.50
N GLY A 80 3.35 -11.69 -0.46
CA GLY A 80 3.00 -13.06 -0.13
C GLY A 80 3.52 -13.48 1.24
N PRO A 81 3.55 -14.79 1.53
CA PRO A 81 4.25 -15.35 2.69
C PRO A 81 5.72 -14.90 2.75
N PRO A 82 6.36 -14.99 3.93
CA PRO A 82 7.75 -14.56 4.12
C PRO A 82 8.77 -15.46 3.40
N ASP A 83 8.39 -16.69 3.04
CA ASP A 83 9.22 -17.71 2.36
C ASP A 83 8.67 -18.06 0.97
#